data_AF-A0A7X2BNY5-F1
#
_entry.id   AF-A0A7X2BNY5-F1
#
_cell.length_a   1.000
_cell.length_b   1.000
_cell.length_c   1.000
_cell.angle_alpha   90.00
_cell.angle_beta   90.00
_cell.angle_gamma   90.00
#
_symmetry.space_group_name_H-M   'P 1'
#
loop_
_entity.id
_entity.type
_entity.pdbx_description
1 polymer ?
#
loop_
_entity_poly.entity_id
_entity_poly.type
_entity_poly.pdbx_seq_one_letter_code
_entity_poly.pdbx_strand_id
1 'polypeptide(L)'
;MAKFSLGKPITIGGQEIVVVRDVLGSLQTDKGTDTYSIVEPRGVDGRPAIYVSEDDLDKLRDDYPGIKVYGLWQLLFFNNVVQLGEPLALFPLEEKRGLYLLMKDAAASSSPADIASSGEYVNGFVPGQFELDLNKSTVIDVDLMELRLPPQPAYKRSELAQKMRAENKRRWYVVSALCGLLAVGALAVNYGLQTIYKSRMADYSTKRSLIDELDGRVRTLSGERLIKRPDDSVMLSQLFRVFDMYPKAITPSVKEDLKIGFTAQHMLITPNKSPVDPAKFISGLQTELQPDLSYLVTVGPPEESDQIALDEGSQQ
;
A
#
# COMPACT_ATOMS: atom_id res chain seq x y z
N MET A 1 52.75 36.77 24.80
CA MET A 1 52.29 35.77 23.81
C MET A 1 52.31 34.41 24.48
N ALA A 2 51.17 33.72 24.55
CA ALA A 2 51.11 32.39 25.13
C ALA A 2 51.82 31.41 24.19
N LYS A 3 52.79 30.65 24.70
CA LYS A 3 53.53 29.67 23.90
C LYS A 3 52.58 28.53 23.52
N PHE A 4 52.42 28.30 22.21
CA PHE A 4 51.67 27.17 21.68
C PHE A 4 52.37 25.87 22.10
N SER A 5 51.69 24.98 22.83
CA SER A 5 52.25 23.71 23.29
C SER A 5 51.51 22.55 22.65
N LEU A 6 52.23 21.73 21.87
CA LEU A 6 51.71 20.46 21.38
C LEU A 6 51.64 19.41 22.50
N GLY A 7 50.67 18.51 22.41
CA GLY A 7 50.51 17.38 23.33
C GLY A 7 50.11 17.74 24.76
N LYS A 8 49.75 19.00 25.03
CA LYS A 8 49.23 19.46 26.32
C LYS A 8 47.87 20.14 26.14
N PRO A 9 47.02 20.14 27.17
CA PRO A 9 45.76 20.87 27.14
C PRO A 9 46.02 22.38 26.99
N ILE A 10 45.31 22.98 26.03
CA ILE A 10 45.28 24.43 25.78
C ILE A 10 43.83 24.88 25.65
N THR A 11 43.55 26.14 25.98
CA THR A 11 42.20 26.70 25.87
C THR A 11 42.09 27.53 24.60
N ILE A 12 41.17 27.14 23.70
CA ILE A 12 40.83 27.89 22.49
C ILE A 12 39.32 28.13 22.48
N GLY A 13 38.89 29.38 22.32
CA GLY A 13 37.47 29.74 22.27
C GLY A 13 36.67 29.30 23.51
N GLY A 14 37.32 29.24 24.68
CA GLY A 14 36.71 28.81 25.95
C GLY A 14 36.53 27.29 26.11
N GLN A 15 37.05 26.47 25.18
CA GLN A 15 37.08 25.01 25.31
C GLN A 15 38.52 24.53 25.54
N GLU A 16 38.68 23.58 26.46
CA GLU A 16 39.94 22.87 26.66
C GLU A 16 40.10 21.79 25.59
N ILE A 17 41.20 21.85 24.85
CA ILE A 17 41.53 20.95 23.75
C ILE A 17 43.00 20.54 23.82
N VAL A 18 43.36 19.45 23.17
CA VAL A 18 44.76 19.05 22.97
C VAL A 18 45.09 19.15 21.49
N VAL A 19 46.22 19.75 21.15
CA VAL A 19 46.70 19.78 19.76
C VAL A 19 47.78 18.73 19.58
N VAL A 20 47.56 17.82 18.63
CA VAL A 20 48.50 16.76 18.25
C VAL A 20 49.25 17.13 16.98
N ARG A 21 50.43 16.54 16.82
CA ARG A 21 51.18 16.64 15.58
C ARG A 21 50.45 15.86 14.48
N ASP A 22 50.21 16.53 13.37
CA ASP A 22 49.69 15.96 12.13
C ASP A 22 50.66 16.15 10.97
N VAL A 23 50.44 15.41 9.90
CA VAL A 23 51.28 15.34 8.71
C VAL A 23 50.43 15.55 7.46
N LEU A 24 50.91 16.34 6.52
CA LEU A 24 50.32 16.55 5.19
C LEU A 24 51.12 15.82 4.12
N GLY A 25 50.39 15.38 3.09
CA GLY A 25 51.00 14.93 1.83
C GLY A 25 51.50 13.49 1.89
N SER A 26 52.61 13.25 1.19
CA SER A 26 53.23 11.92 1.09
C SER A 26 53.65 11.44 2.48
N LEU A 27 52.95 10.42 3.01
CA LEU A 27 53.41 9.65 4.16
C LEU A 27 54.73 8.99 3.76
N GLN A 28 55.86 9.50 4.24
CA GLN A 28 57.12 8.78 4.10
C GLN A 28 57.00 7.49 4.91
N THR A 29 56.75 6.38 4.22
CA THR A 29 56.53 5.02 4.76
C THR A 29 57.79 4.39 5.36
N ASP A 30 58.74 5.20 5.84
CA ASP A 30 60.07 4.71 6.26
C ASP A 30 60.08 4.08 7.66
N LYS A 31 58.93 3.99 8.33
CA LYS A 31 58.79 3.24 9.58
C LYS A 31 57.51 2.40 9.54
N GLY A 32 57.68 1.10 9.27
CA GLY A 32 56.58 0.13 9.10
C GLY A 32 55.77 -0.20 10.36
N THR A 33 55.64 0.71 11.32
CA THR A 33 54.86 0.52 12.57
C THR A 33 53.79 1.57 12.80
N ASP A 34 53.90 2.75 12.20
CA ASP A 34 53.03 3.86 12.57
C ASP A 34 51.73 3.81 11.73
N THR A 35 50.59 3.57 12.39
CA THR A 35 49.28 3.63 11.75
C THR A 35 48.76 5.07 11.73
N TYR A 36 48.43 5.59 10.55
CA TYR A 36 47.96 6.98 10.39
C TYR A 36 46.47 7.05 10.10
N SER A 37 45.70 7.82 10.87
CA SER A 37 44.30 8.14 10.59
C SER A 37 44.18 9.38 9.69
N ILE A 38 43.22 9.38 8.77
CA ILE A 38 42.88 10.58 7.98
C ILE A 38 41.98 11.44 8.84
N VAL A 39 42.48 12.60 9.25
CA VAL A 39 41.70 13.57 10.04
C VAL A 39 40.91 14.48 9.11
N GLU A 40 41.54 14.93 8.03
CA GLU A 40 40.90 15.75 7.03
C GLU A 40 41.23 15.24 5.62
N PRO A 41 40.22 14.96 4.79
CA PRO A 41 40.47 14.55 3.41
C PRO A 41 41.05 15.70 2.59
N ARG A 42 41.45 15.40 1.36
CA ARG A 42 41.91 16.41 0.40
C ARG A 42 40.90 17.56 0.32
N GLY A 43 41.38 18.79 0.57
CA GLY A 43 40.51 19.97 0.58
C GLY A 43 40.05 20.38 -0.81
N VAL A 44 39.00 21.21 -0.87
CA VAL A 44 38.44 21.74 -2.13
C VAL A 44 39.42 22.69 -2.82
N ASP A 45 40.27 23.34 -2.03
CA ASP A 45 41.44 24.14 -2.42
C ASP A 45 42.57 23.31 -3.06
N GLY A 46 42.41 21.98 -3.13
CA GLY A 46 43.37 21.06 -3.71
C GLY A 46 44.46 20.61 -2.73
N ARG A 47 44.44 21.11 -1.48
CA ARG A 47 45.44 20.77 -0.45
C ARG A 47 45.51 19.27 -0.19
N PRO A 48 46.68 18.70 0.10
CA PRO A 48 46.80 17.30 0.46
C PRO A 48 45.97 16.94 1.70
N ALA A 49 45.64 15.65 1.84
CA ALA A 49 44.98 15.16 3.05
C ALA A 49 45.89 15.30 4.29
N ILE A 50 45.26 15.47 5.44
CA ILE A 50 45.90 15.60 6.74
C ILE A 50 45.77 14.28 7.50
N TYR A 51 46.90 13.78 7.97
CA TYR A 51 47.05 12.52 8.66
C TYR A 51 47.55 12.73 10.09
N VAL A 52 47.07 11.90 11.02
CA VAL A 52 47.56 11.88 12.41
C VAL A 52 47.92 10.46 12.79
N SER A 53 49.04 10.28 13.49
CA SER A 53 49.43 8.99 14.06
C SER A 53 48.40 8.52 15.08
N GLU A 54 47.87 7.31 14.90
CA GLU A 54 46.95 6.69 15.85
C GLU A 54 47.66 6.46 17.19
N ASP A 55 48.92 6.04 17.21
CA ASP A 55 49.67 5.85 18.46
C ASP A 55 49.78 7.12 19.31
N ASP A 56 49.90 8.29 18.66
CA ASP A 56 49.94 9.58 19.36
C ASP A 56 48.54 9.98 19.85
N LEU A 57 47.48 9.67 19.09
CA LEU A 57 46.11 9.86 19.54
C LEU A 57 45.78 8.97 20.74
N ASP A 58 46.26 7.73 20.76
CA ASP A 58 46.07 6.77 21.85
C ASP A 58 46.69 7.31 23.13
N LYS A 59 47.97 7.66 23.09
CA LYS A 59 48.68 8.25 24.23
C LYS A 59 47.99 9.49 24.77
N LEU A 60 47.60 10.43 23.90
CA LEU A 60 46.97 11.67 24.36
C LEU A 60 45.59 11.44 24.98
N ARG A 61 44.86 10.42 24.54
CA ARG A 61 43.55 10.09 25.11
C ARG A 61 43.65 9.30 26.40
N ASP A 62 44.74 8.55 26.57
CA ASP A 62 45.08 7.90 27.84
C ASP A 62 45.52 8.95 28.88
N ASP A 63 46.35 9.91 28.47
CA ASP A 63 46.82 11.00 29.33
C ASP A 63 45.71 12.01 29.68
N TYR A 64 44.83 12.32 28.71
CA TYR A 64 43.79 13.34 28.82
C TYR A 64 42.41 12.81 28.39
N PRO A 65 41.79 11.92 29.19
CA PRO A 65 40.53 11.29 28.81
C PRO A 65 39.39 12.30 28.70
N GLY A 66 38.62 12.20 27.61
CA GLY A 66 37.44 13.04 27.36
C GLY A 66 37.74 14.43 26.76
N ILE A 67 39.01 14.82 26.65
CA ILE A 67 39.40 16.07 25.98
C ILE A 67 39.47 15.82 24.46
N LYS A 68 39.00 16.81 23.68
CA LYS A 68 39.03 16.72 22.21
C LYS A 68 40.44 16.97 21.70
N VAL A 69 40.90 16.11 20.80
CA VAL A 69 42.21 16.22 20.15
C VAL A 69 42.04 16.76 18.74
N TYR A 70 42.84 17.74 18.35
CA TYR A 70 42.85 18.35 17.01
C TYR A 70 44.25 18.30 16.41
N GLY A 71 44.35 18.14 15.08
CA GLY A 71 45.63 18.28 14.39
C GLY A 71 46.10 19.74 14.36
N LEU A 72 47.42 19.97 14.39
CA LEU A 72 47.97 21.31 14.27
C LEU A 72 47.62 21.92 12.91
N TRP A 73 48.04 21.29 11.82
CA TRP A 73 47.75 21.77 10.47
C TRP A 73 46.27 21.86 10.21
N GLN A 74 45.48 20.91 10.71
CA GLN A 74 44.02 20.97 10.68
C GLN A 74 43.50 22.29 11.26
N LEU A 75 44.01 22.69 12.44
CA LEU A 75 43.66 23.94 13.11
C LEU A 75 44.13 25.17 12.32
N LEU A 76 45.36 25.15 11.82
CA LEU A 76 45.95 26.28 11.10
C LEU A 76 45.25 26.54 9.76
N PHE A 77 44.98 25.49 8.98
CA PHE A 77 44.25 25.62 7.71
C PHE A 77 42.80 26.02 7.90
N PHE A 78 42.13 25.53 8.94
CA PHE A 78 40.75 25.94 9.24
C PHE A 78 40.63 27.45 9.53
N ASN A 79 41.66 28.04 10.14
CA ASN A 79 41.70 29.46 10.47
C ASN A 79 42.33 30.34 9.39
N ASN A 80 42.77 29.76 8.26
CA ASN A 80 43.47 30.46 7.18
C ASN A 80 44.71 31.26 7.65
N VAL A 81 45.40 30.79 8.69
CA VAL A 81 46.61 31.45 9.22
C VAL A 81 47.89 31.00 8.51
N VAL A 82 47.80 29.96 7.67
CA VAL A 82 48.94 29.45 6.90
C VAL A 82 49.25 30.41 5.75
N GLN A 83 50.33 31.18 5.90
CA GLN A 83 50.83 32.06 4.86
C GLN A 83 51.74 31.26 3.90
N LEU A 84 51.30 31.13 2.66
CA LEU A 84 52.04 30.50 1.57
C LEU A 84 52.69 31.58 0.69
N GLY A 85 53.70 31.22 -0.08
CA GLY A 85 54.39 32.15 -0.98
C GLY A 85 55.89 31.90 -1.10
N GLU A 86 56.48 31.16 -0.16
CA GLU A 86 57.87 30.73 -0.19
C GLU A 86 57.97 29.20 -0.36
N PRO A 87 59.12 28.65 -0.78
CA PRO A 87 59.35 27.21 -0.86
C PRO A 87 59.08 26.45 0.44
N LEU A 88 59.22 27.15 1.58
CA LEU A 88 59.14 26.61 2.92
C LEU A 88 58.32 27.55 3.81
N ALA A 89 57.33 26.98 4.50
CA ALA A 89 56.63 27.67 5.59
C ALA A 89 56.93 26.97 6.92
N LEU A 90 57.27 27.73 7.95
CA LEU A 90 57.68 27.22 9.26
C LEU A 90 56.65 27.56 10.33
N PHE A 91 56.39 26.60 11.21
CA PHE A 91 55.69 26.78 12.47
C PHE A 91 56.66 26.51 13.64
N PRO A 92 57.24 27.56 14.24
CA PRO A 92 58.24 27.40 15.29
C PRO A 92 57.58 26.97 16.61
N LEU A 93 58.07 25.86 17.18
CA LEU A 93 57.70 25.42 18.52
C LEU A 93 58.71 25.91 19.56
N GLU A 94 59.99 25.89 19.18
CA GLU A 94 61.15 26.37 19.93
C GLU A 94 62.11 27.08 18.95
N GLU A 95 63.16 27.74 19.46
CA GLU A 95 64.09 28.55 18.63
C GLU A 95 64.73 27.79 17.46
N LYS A 96 65.00 26.49 17.63
CA LYS A 96 65.66 25.64 16.62
C LYS A 96 64.85 24.40 16.25
N ARG A 97 63.58 24.34 16.65
CA ARG A 97 62.73 23.17 16.46
C ARG A 97 61.31 23.60 16.15
N GLY A 98 60.69 22.93 15.20
CA GLY A 98 59.32 23.22 14.82
C GLY A 98 58.86 22.33 13.70
N LEU A 99 57.72 22.68 13.13
CA LEU A 99 57.12 21.98 12.02
C LEU A 99 57.26 22.80 10.75
N TYR A 100 57.30 22.16 9.59
CA TYR A 100 57.42 22.83 8.31
C TYR A 100 56.43 22.27 7.29
N LEU A 101 56.08 23.12 6.32
CA LEU A 101 55.44 22.77 5.07
C LEU A 101 56.42 23.00 3.94
N LEU A 102 56.62 21.97 3.12
CA LEU A 102 57.45 22.02 1.93
C LEU A 102 56.55 22.12 0.70
N MET A 103 56.82 23.12 -0.14
CA MET A 103 56.18 23.24 -1.44
C MET A 103 56.83 22.30 -2.46
N LYS A 104 56.04 21.90 -3.45
CA LYS A 104 56.44 21.04 -4.54
C LYS A 104 57.55 21.70 -5.35
N ASP A 105 58.51 20.87 -5.75
CA ASP A 105 59.71 21.29 -6.49
C ASP A 105 60.55 22.37 -5.78
N ALA A 106 60.36 22.54 -4.47
CA ALA A 106 60.98 23.61 -3.68
C ALA A 106 60.78 25.00 -4.31
N ALA A 107 59.65 25.21 -4.98
CA ALA A 107 59.31 26.47 -5.63
C ALA A 107 58.38 27.30 -4.75
N ALA A 108 58.56 28.62 -4.80
CA ALA A 108 57.61 29.57 -4.23
C ALA A 108 56.23 29.40 -4.88
N SER A 109 55.24 29.01 -4.09
CA SER A 109 53.84 28.94 -4.53
C SER A 109 52.91 29.46 -3.44
N SER A 110 51.86 30.15 -3.86
CA SER A 110 50.77 30.60 -3.00
C SER A 110 49.60 29.61 -2.96
N SER A 111 49.64 28.55 -3.77
CA SER A 111 48.57 27.56 -3.88
C SER A 111 48.73 26.43 -2.84
N PRO A 112 47.71 26.15 -2.00
CA PRO A 112 47.72 25.01 -1.09
C PRO A 112 47.84 23.65 -1.81
N ALA A 113 47.48 23.58 -3.09
CA ALA A 113 47.59 22.36 -3.89
C ALA A 113 49.05 21.97 -4.19
N ASP A 114 49.97 22.93 -4.10
CA ASP A 114 51.40 22.73 -4.36
C ASP A 114 52.16 22.29 -3.10
N ILE A 115 51.48 22.03 -1.99
CA ILE A 115 52.12 21.46 -0.80
C ILE A 115 52.53 20.02 -1.09
N ALA A 116 53.83 19.71 -1.00
CA ALA A 116 54.35 18.37 -1.23
C ALA A 116 54.30 17.50 0.03
N SER A 117 54.78 18.04 1.15
CA SER A 117 54.83 17.33 2.42
C SER A 117 54.94 18.29 3.60
N SER A 118 54.69 17.76 4.80
CA SER A 118 55.06 18.41 6.04
C SER A 118 56.01 17.54 6.86
N GLY A 119 56.80 18.16 7.73
CA GLY A 119 57.65 17.42 8.66
C GLY A 119 58.08 18.25 9.85
N GLU A 120 59.05 17.72 10.59
CA GLU A 120 59.71 18.41 11.70
C GLU A 120 61.12 18.82 11.28
N TYR A 121 61.49 20.06 11.60
CA TYR A 121 62.89 20.48 11.54
C TYR A 121 63.48 20.47 12.95
N VAL A 122 64.72 20.01 13.06
CA VAL A 122 65.42 19.87 14.34
C VAL A 122 66.79 20.51 14.21
N ASN A 123 67.18 21.29 15.22
CA ASN A 123 68.43 22.06 15.25
C ASN A 123 68.60 23.03 14.05
N GLY A 124 67.49 23.51 13.49
CA GLY A 124 67.52 24.35 12.29
C GLY A 124 67.91 23.59 11.03
N PHE A 125 67.54 22.31 10.90
CA PHE A 125 67.73 21.53 9.68
C PHE A 125 66.45 20.78 9.29
N VAL A 126 66.12 20.81 8.00
CA VAL A 126 65.06 20.02 7.40
C VAL A 126 65.66 18.69 6.89
N PRO A 127 65.14 17.52 7.32
CA PRO A 127 65.63 16.23 6.87
C PRO A 127 65.56 16.10 5.34
N GLY A 128 66.69 15.70 4.72
CA GLY A 128 66.75 15.44 3.28
C GLY A 128 66.85 16.66 2.37
N GLN A 129 66.82 17.89 2.92
CA GLN A 129 66.91 19.13 2.14
C GLN A 129 67.89 20.12 2.78
N PHE A 130 69.17 19.94 2.48
CA PHE A 130 70.26 20.74 3.04
C PHE A 130 70.44 22.12 2.37
N GLU A 131 69.83 22.32 1.20
CA GLU A 131 69.99 23.54 0.39
C GLU A 131 68.98 24.63 0.74
N LEU A 132 67.95 24.33 1.55
CA LEU A 132 66.92 25.28 1.93
C LEU A 132 67.39 26.16 3.10
N ASP A 133 67.34 27.47 2.89
CA ASP A 133 67.63 28.47 3.91
C ASP A 133 66.37 28.79 4.74
N LEU A 134 66.38 28.40 6.01
CA LEU A 134 65.28 28.66 6.95
C LEU A 134 65.06 30.16 7.17
N ASN A 135 66.06 31.01 6.98
CA ASN A 135 65.92 32.46 7.19
C ASN A 135 65.06 33.13 6.11
N LYS A 136 64.89 32.48 4.95
CA LYS A 136 64.06 32.97 3.84
C LYS A 136 62.65 32.36 3.84
N SER A 137 62.32 31.58 4.86
CA SER A 137 61.03 30.90 4.96
C SER A 137 59.96 31.81 5.54
N THR A 138 58.71 31.53 5.18
CA THR A 138 57.56 32.21 5.80
C THR A 138 57.31 31.63 7.19
N VAL A 139 57.42 32.45 8.23
CA VAL A 139 57.13 32.02 9.60
C VAL A 139 55.66 32.26 9.91
N ILE A 140 54.96 31.20 10.28
CA ILE A 140 53.55 31.24 10.68
C ILE A 140 53.48 31.65 12.15
N ASP A 141 53.00 32.87 12.39
CA ASP A 141 52.68 33.37 13.74
C ASP A 141 51.19 33.21 14.02
N VAL A 142 50.85 32.79 15.24
CA VAL A 142 49.48 32.40 15.61
C VAL A 142 49.14 32.94 16.98
N ASP A 143 48.07 33.73 17.06
CA ASP A 143 47.45 34.11 18.32
C ASP A 143 46.36 33.10 18.72
N LEU A 144 46.52 32.46 19.88
CA LEU A 144 45.57 31.51 20.44
C LEU A 144 44.17 32.12 20.67
N MET A 145 44.09 33.44 20.87
CA MET A 145 42.82 34.13 21.12
C MET A 145 41.96 34.28 19.87
N GLU A 146 42.57 34.28 18.69
CA GLU A 146 41.87 34.45 17.40
C GLU A 146 41.47 33.12 16.77
N LEU A 147 42.02 32.00 17.27
CA LEU A 147 41.77 30.68 16.74
C LEU A 147 40.35 30.19 17.01
N ARG A 148 39.76 29.55 16.00
CA ARG A 148 38.50 28.81 16.06
C ARG A 148 38.75 27.32 15.91
N LEU A 149 37.92 26.53 16.57
CA LEU A 149 38.02 25.07 16.54
C LEU A 149 37.36 24.51 15.27
N PRO A 150 38.00 23.57 14.56
CA PRO A 150 37.39 22.82 13.48
C PRO A 150 36.15 22.03 13.96
N PRO A 151 35.18 21.77 13.07
CA PRO A 151 33.93 21.09 13.45
C PRO A 151 34.15 19.63 13.87
N GLN A 152 35.20 18.98 13.37
CA GLN A 152 35.51 17.58 13.65
C GLN A 152 36.89 17.46 14.32
N PRO A 153 36.98 16.85 15.51
CA PRO A 153 38.27 16.50 16.10
C PRO A 153 38.92 15.34 15.33
N ALA A 154 40.18 15.06 15.65
CA ALA A 154 40.93 13.93 15.14
C ALA A 154 40.36 12.62 15.71
N TYR A 155 39.90 11.75 14.80
CA TYR A 155 39.34 10.43 15.12
C TYR A 155 40.23 9.32 14.54
N LYS A 156 40.30 8.19 15.24
CA LYS A 156 40.96 6.99 14.72
C LYS A 156 40.16 6.42 13.54
N ARG A 157 40.79 5.59 12.70
CA ARG A 157 40.09 4.87 11.62
C ARG A 157 38.96 3.99 12.16
N SER A 158 39.19 3.34 13.30
CA SER A 158 38.21 2.48 13.96
C SER A 158 36.97 3.27 14.43
N GLU A 159 37.18 4.47 14.96
CA GLU A 159 36.11 5.36 15.43
C GLU A 159 35.31 5.94 14.27
N LEU A 160 35.98 6.38 13.21
CA LEU A 160 35.33 6.82 11.99
C LEU A 160 34.50 5.68 11.39
N ALA A 161 35.04 4.46 11.32
CA ALA A 161 34.31 3.29 10.84
C ALA A 161 33.10 2.97 11.72
N GLN A 162 33.22 3.07 13.05
CA GLN A 162 32.10 2.88 13.97
C GLN A 162 31.03 3.96 13.79
N LYS A 163 31.43 5.23 13.67
CA LYS A 163 30.52 6.35 13.40
C LYS A 163 29.75 6.14 12.10
N MET A 164 30.45 5.80 11.02
CA MET A 164 29.82 5.52 9.71
C MET A 164 28.87 4.31 9.77
N ARG A 165 29.24 3.25 10.50
CA ARG A 165 28.34 2.10 10.74
C ARG A 165 27.12 2.49 11.56
N ALA A 166 27.27 3.31 12.59
CA ALA A 166 26.17 3.78 13.42
C ALA A 166 25.20 4.67 12.63
N GLU A 167 25.73 5.59 11.81
CA GLU A 167 24.93 6.43 10.91
C GLU A 167 24.21 5.59 9.85
N ASN A 168 24.88 4.63 9.22
CA ASN A 168 24.25 3.73 8.26
C ASN A 168 23.17 2.87 8.91
N LYS A 169 23.42 2.31 10.10
CA LYS A 169 22.39 1.57 10.85
C LYS A 169 21.18 2.46 11.11
N ARG A 170 21.38 3.69 11.59
CA ARG A 170 20.29 4.64 11.84
C ARG A 170 19.47 4.93 10.57
N ARG A 171 20.13 5.14 9.42
CA ARG A 171 19.44 5.33 8.14
C ARG A 171 18.60 4.10 7.76
N TRP A 172 19.17 2.91 7.88
CA TRP A 172 18.45 1.66 7.59
C TRP A 172 17.28 1.40 8.55
N TYR A 173 17.40 1.76 9.83
CA TYR A 173 16.30 1.68 10.78
C TYR A 173 15.14 2.61 10.40
N VAL A 174 15.42 3.83 9.93
CA VAL A 174 14.37 4.76 9.48
C VAL A 174 13.67 4.21 8.23
N VAL A 175 14.43 3.69 7.26
CA VAL A 175 13.86 3.10 6.04
C VAL A 175 13.03 1.87 6.35
N SER A 176 13.51 0.96 7.22
CA SER A 176 12.77 -0.25 7.58
C SER A 176 11.48 0.07 8.35
N ALA A 177 11.50 1.05 9.24
CA ALA A 177 10.32 1.52 9.95
C ALA A 177 9.25 2.09 8.99
N LEU A 178 9.67 2.89 8.01
CA LEU A 178 8.77 3.45 7.00
C LEU A 178 8.14 2.36 6.13
N CYS A 179 8.95 1.43 5.62
CA CYS A 179 8.46 0.27 4.86
C CYS A 179 7.51 -0.61 5.69
N GLY A 180 7.82 -0.82 6.98
CA GLY A 180 6.96 -1.57 7.89
C GLY A 180 5.59 -0.90 8.06
N LEU A 181 5.55 0.42 8.22
CA LEU A 181 4.31 1.18 8.33
C LEU A 181 3.46 1.07 7.06
N LEU A 182 4.09 1.19 5.89
CA LEU A 182 3.41 1.02 4.60
C LEU A 182 2.85 -0.40 4.42
N ALA A 183 3.61 -1.43 4.81
CA ALA A 183 3.16 -2.81 4.74
C ALA A 183 1.94 -3.06 5.65
N VAL A 184 1.97 -2.57 6.89
CA VAL A 184 0.84 -2.68 7.82
C VAL A 184 -0.38 -1.92 7.30
N GLY A 185 -0.18 -0.72 6.76
CA GLY A 185 -1.25 0.07 6.13
C GLY A 185 -1.89 -0.65 4.94
N ALA A 186 -1.07 -1.21 4.06
CA ALA A 186 -1.54 -1.98 2.91
C ALA A 186 -2.35 -3.22 3.33
N LEU A 187 -1.88 -3.95 4.35
CA LEU A 187 -2.61 -5.10 4.89
C LEU A 187 -3.97 -4.68 5.50
N ALA A 188 -4.01 -3.58 6.26
CA ALA A 188 -5.24 -3.07 6.84
C ALA A 188 -6.26 -2.64 5.77
N VAL A 189 -5.81 -1.92 4.73
CA VAL A 189 -6.67 -1.50 3.61
C VAL A 189 -7.17 -2.71 2.83
N ASN A 190 -6.31 -3.67 2.52
CA ASN A 190 -6.71 -4.88 1.80
C ASN A 190 -7.73 -5.71 2.59
N TYR A 191 -7.52 -5.87 3.90
CA TYR A 191 -8.46 -6.57 4.79
C TYR A 191 -9.82 -5.82 4.88
N GLY A 192 -9.78 -4.49 5.00
CA GLY A 192 -10.98 -3.65 4.99
C GLY A 192 -11.76 -3.78 3.69
N LEU A 193 -11.09 -3.67 2.54
CA LEU A 193 -11.69 -3.84 1.21
C LEU A 193 -12.28 -5.24 1.04
N GLN A 194 -11.58 -6.29 1.45
CA GLN A 194 -12.07 -7.66 1.36
C GLN A 194 -13.34 -7.88 2.20
N THR A 195 -13.39 -7.30 3.40
CA THR A 195 -14.55 -7.37 4.28
C THR A 195 -15.76 -6.66 3.66
N ILE A 196 -15.56 -5.44 3.16
CA ILE A 196 -16.63 -4.69 2.47
C ILE A 196 -17.11 -5.45 1.24
N TYR A 197 -16.19 -5.96 0.40
CA TYR A 197 -16.52 -6.74 -0.78
C TYR A 197 -17.37 -7.96 -0.43
N LYS A 198 -16.97 -8.75 0.56
CA LYS A 198 -17.74 -9.93 1.01
C LYS A 198 -19.15 -9.55 1.49
N SER A 199 -19.28 -8.47 2.26
CA SER A 199 -20.58 -7.99 2.73
C SER A 199 -21.50 -7.58 1.57
N ARG A 200 -20.98 -6.79 0.63
CA ARG A 200 -21.74 -6.37 -0.56
C ARG A 200 -22.12 -7.55 -1.43
N MET A 201 -21.21 -8.52 -1.61
CA MET A 201 -21.50 -9.71 -2.42
C MET A 201 -22.59 -10.59 -1.80
N ALA A 202 -22.67 -10.66 -0.47
CA ALA A 202 -23.77 -11.31 0.23
C ALA A 202 -25.11 -10.56 0.07
N ASP A 203 -25.10 -9.22 0.13
CA ASP A 203 -26.28 -8.41 -0.18
C ASP A 203 -26.73 -8.58 -1.64
N TYR A 204 -25.78 -8.69 -2.57
CA TYR A 204 -26.08 -8.92 -3.98
C TYR A 204 -26.66 -10.32 -4.21
N SER A 205 -26.10 -11.36 -3.60
CA SER A 205 -26.60 -12.73 -3.77
C SER A 205 -28.00 -12.91 -3.20
N THR A 206 -28.28 -12.31 -2.04
CA THR A 206 -29.62 -12.32 -1.43
C THR A 206 -30.65 -11.55 -2.25
N LYS A 207 -30.29 -10.37 -2.78
CA LYS A 207 -31.16 -9.65 -3.72
C LYS A 207 -31.41 -10.44 -5.00
N ARG A 208 -30.39 -11.14 -5.50
CA ARG A 208 -30.54 -11.97 -6.70
C ARG A 208 -31.46 -13.15 -6.46
N SER A 209 -31.33 -13.85 -5.33
CA SER A 209 -32.24 -14.95 -4.99
C SER A 209 -33.68 -14.48 -4.83
N LEU A 210 -33.90 -13.29 -4.26
CA LEU A 210 -35.24 -12.69 -4.17
C LEU A 210 -35.85 -12.38 -5.54
N ILE A 211 -35.04 -11.88 -6.48
CA ILE A 211 -35.48 -11.66 -7.87
C ILE A 211 -35.90 -13.00 -8.51
N ASP A 212 -35.06 -14.02 -8.40
CA ASP A 212 -35.34 -15.33 -9.00
C ASP A 212 -36.61 -15.97 -8.37
N GLU A 213 -36.83 -15.79 -7.07
CA GLU A 213 -38.06 -16.23 -6.38
C GLU A 213 -39.30 -15.47 -6.88
N LEU A 214 -39.22 -14.14 -6.99
CA LEU A 214 -40.31 -13.30 -7.49
C LEU A 214 -40.68 -13.66 -8.93
N ASP A 215 -39.69 -13.87 -9.80
CA ASP A 215 -39.92 -14.31 -11.18
C ASP A 215 -40.61 -15.69 -11.21
N GLY A 216 -40.23 -16.60 -10.31
CA GLY A 216 -40.92 -17.89 -10.14
C GLY A 216 -42.39 -17.74 -9.71
N ARG A 217 -42.67 -16.84 -8.77
CA ARG A 217 -44.04 -16.51 -8.34
C ARG A 217 -44.86 -15.87 -9.45
N VAL A 218 -44.28 -14.98 -10.25
CA VAL A 218 -44.96 -14.38 -11.41
C VAL A 218 -45.31 -15.45 -12.43
N ARG A 219 -44.39 -16.38 -12.73
CA ARG A 219 -44.65 -17.48 -13.68
C ARG A 219 -45.78 -18.41 -13.21
N THR A 220 -45.79 -18.79 -11.94
CA THR A 220 -46.86 -19.63 -11.37
C THR A 220 -48.21 -18.94 -11.44
N LEU A 221 -48.31 -17.67 -11.01
CA LEU A 221 -49.53 -16.87 -11.12
C LEU A 221 -49.99 -16.68 -12.58
N SER A 222 -49.06 -16.55 -13.53
CA SER A 222 -49.41 -16.45 -14.95
C SER A 222 -49.96 -17.77 -15.52
N GLY A 223 -49.51 -18.92 -15.00
CA GLY A 223 -49.99 -20.25 -15.38
C GLY A 223 -51.35 -20.60 -14.76
N GLU A 224 -51.66 -20.06 -13.57
CA GLU A 224 -52.94 -20.25 -12.89
C GLU A 224 -54.05 -19.29 -13.34
N ARG A 225 -53.72 -18.32 -14.20
CA ARG A 225 -54.72 -17.39 -14.76
C ARG A 225 -55.68 -18.17 -15.67
N LEU A 226 -56.91 -18.42 -15.21
CA LEU A 226 -57.98 -19.03 -16.00
C LEU A 226 -58.21 -18.24 -17.31
N ILE A 227 -57.81 -18.83 -18.45
CA ILE A 227 -57.85 -18.17 -19.77
C ILE A 227 -59.28 -18.10 -20.36
N LYS A 228 -60.23 -18.93 -19.90
CA LYS A 228 -61.61 -18.96 -20.42
C LYS A 228 -62.61 -19.08 -19.28
N ARG A 229 -63.56 -18.15 -19.18
CA ARG A 229 -64.76 -18.29 -18.34
C ARG A 229 -65.66 -19.35 -18.99
N PRO A 230 -66.05 -20.44 -18.29
CA PRO A 230 -67.03 -21.39 -18.85
C PRO A 230 -68.34 -20.66 -19.12
N ASP A 231 -68.88 -20.81 -20.33
CA ASP A 231 -70.19 -20.29 -20.71
C ASP A 231 -71.19 -21.45 -20.78
N ASP A 232 -71.82 -21.73 -19.65
CA ASP A 232 -72.78 -22.84 -19.49
C ASP A 232 -74.22 -22.41 -19.85
N SER A 233 -74.40 -21.27 -20.53
CA SER A 233 -75.70 -20.66 -20.84
C SER A 233 -76.62 -21.58 -21.65
N VAL A 234 -76.07 -22.33 -22.61
CA VAL A 234 -76.83 -23.27 -23.45
C VAL A 234 -77.41 -24.42 -22.63
N MET A 235 -76.57 -25.05 -21.80
CA MET A 235 -76.97 -26.16 -20.94
C MET A 235 -78.00 -25.72 -19.89
N LEU A 236 -77.80 -24.54 -19.29
CA LEU A 236 -78.78 -23.94 -18.37
C LEU A 236 -80.12 -23.68 -19.07
N SER A 237 -80.11 -23.16 -20.29
CA SER A 237 -81.35 -22.89 -21.04
C SER A 237 -82.15 -24.16 -21.35
N GLN A 238 -81.46 -25.27 -21.69
CA GLN A 238 -82.08 -26.57 -21.93
C GLN A 238 -82.67 -27.15 -20.64
N LEU A 239 -81.93 -27.08 -19.52
CA LEU A 239 -82.42 -27.52 -18.22
C LEU A 239 -83.65 -26.71 -17.77
N PHE A 240 -83.64 -25.39 -17.95
CA PHE A 240 -84.79 -24.54 -17.63
C PHE A 240 -86.03 -24.94 -18.42
N ARG A 241 -85.91 -25.21 -19.73
CA ARG A 241 -87.04 -25.66 -20.56
C ARG A 241 -87.58 -27.02 -20.12
N VAL A 242 -86.70 -27.94 -19.69
CA VAL A 242 -87.13 -29.25 -19.14
C VAL A 242 -87.89 -29.06 -17.83
N PHE A 243 -87.40 -28.22 -16.92
CA PHE A 243 -88.09 -27.95 -15.65
C PHE A 243 -89.40 -27.17 -15.82
N ASP A 244 -89.51 -26.31 -16.84
CA ASP A 244 -90.76 -25.61 -17.14
C ASP A 244 -91.85 -26.59 -17.62
N MET A 245 -91.50 -27.56 -18.47
CA MET A 245 -92.43 -28.63 -18.90
C MET A 245 -92.71 -29.65 -17.78
N TYR A 246 -91.70 -29.96 -16.96
CA TYR A 246 -91.77 -30.97 -15.92
C TYR A 246 -91.25 -30.44 -14.59
N PRO A 247 -92.05 -29.65 -13.83
CA PRO A 247 -91.61 -29.01 -12.59
C PRO A 247 -91.24 -29.99 -11.48
N LYS A 248 -91.70 -31.25 -11.60
CA LYS A 248 -91.43 -32.34 -10.65
C LYS A 248 -90.38 -33.33 -11.18
N ALA A 249 -89.60 -32.96 -12.19
CA ALA A 249 -88.48 -33.78 -12.64
C ALA A 249 -87.43 -33.91 -11.51
N ILE A 250 -86.87 -35.10 -11.35
CA ILE A 250 -85.93 -35.41 -10.27
C ILE A 250 -84.61 -35.89 -10.88
N THR A 251 -83.48 -35.42 -10.36
CA THR A 251 -82.17 -35.96 -10.72
C THR A 251 -82.03 -37.37 -10.12
N PRO A 252 -81.73 -38.41 -10.91
CA PRO A 252 -81.58 -39.76 -10.39
C PRO A 252 -80.44 -39.86 -9.39
N SER A 253 -80.59 -40.72 -8.38
CA SER A 253 -79.48 -41.14 -7.53
C SER A 253 -78.50 -41.96 -8.35
N VAL A 254 -77.28 -41.45 -8.53
CA VAL A 254 -76.30 -42.01 -9.46
C VAL A 254 -75.58 -43.22 -8.86
N LYS A 255 -75.31 -44.25 -9.67
CA LYS A 255 -74.32 -45.30 -9.36
C LYS A 255 -72.90 -44.73 -9.43
N GLU A 256 -71.97 -45.25 -8.62
CA GLU A 256 -70.66 -44.65 -8.28
C GLU A 256 -69.73 -44.21 -9.44
N ASP A 257 -70.00 -44.60 -10.70
CA ASP A 257 -69.14 -44.29 -11.85
C ASP A 257 -69.65 -43.17 -12.80
N LEU A 258 -70.82 -42.57 -12.55
CA LEU A 258 -71.38 -41.51 -13.39
C LEU A 258 -71.26 -40.14 -12.70
N LYS A 259 -70.47 -39.22 -13.29
CA LYS A 259 -70.37 -37.83 -12.84
C LYS A 259 -71.52 -37.01 -13.45
N ILE A 260 -72.53 -36.69 -12.65
CA ILE A 260 -73.57 -35.72 -13.03
C ILE A 260 -73.06 -34.31 -12.66
N GLY A 261 -72.99 -33.41 -13.64
CA GLY A 261 -72.50 -32.04 -13.41
C GLY A 261 -72.44 -31.21 -14.70
N PHE A 262 -72.18 -29.91 -14.57
CA PHE A 262 -72.11 -28.97 -15.72
C PHE A 262 -70.94 -29.26 -16.66
N THR A 263 -69.89 -29.92 -16.14
CA THR A 263 -68.73 -30.36 -16.92
C THR A 263 -68.90 -31.77 -17.51
N ALA A 264 -70.08 -32.37 -17.36
CA ALA A 264 -70.42 -33.73 -17.79
C ALA A 264 -71.90 -33.77 -18.25
N GLN A 265 -72.52 -34.96 -18.30
CA GLN A 265 -73.92 -35.09 -18.68
C GLN A 265 -74.84 -34.78 -17.49
N HIS A 266 -75.93 -34.05 -17.72
CA HIS A 266 -77.01 -33.90 -16.75
C HIS A 266 -78.13 -34.90 -17.05
N MET A 267 -78.55 -35.66 -16.03
CA MET A 267 -79.65 -36.61 -16.17
C MET A 267 -80.84 -36.15 -15.32
N LEU A 268 -82.04 -36.23 -15.88
CA LEU A 268 -83.30 -35.89 -15.22
C LEU A 268 -84.31 -37.00 -15.48
N ILE A 269 -85.11 -37.36 -14.48
CA ILE A 269 -86.25 -38.28 -14.64
C ILE A 269 -87.53 -37.45 -14.56
N THR A 270 -88.37 -37.54 -15.58
CA THR A 270 -89.70 -36.87 -15.61
C THR A 270 -90.73 -37.61 -14.75
N PRO A 271 -91.87 -36.99 -14.38
CA PRO A 271 -92.90 -37.64 -13.57
C PRO A 271 -93.55 -38.85 -14.25
N ASN A 272 -94.05 -39.81 -13.47
CA ASN A 272 -94.70 -41.01 -13.98
C ASN A 272 -95.93 -40.66 -14.85
N LYS A 273 -96.11 -41.38 -15.96
CA LYS A 273 -97.14 -41.11 -16.99
C LYS A 273 -96.98 -39.74 -17.66
N SER A 274 -95.74 -39.39 -18.02
CA SER A 274 -95.47 -38.16 -18.77
C SER A 274 -96.16 -38.22 -20.14
N PRO A 275 -96.99 -37.24 -20.50
CA PRO A 275 -97.83 -37.32 -21.69
C PRO A 275 -97.05 -37.16 -23.00
N VAL A 276 -95.84 -36.62 -22.94
CA VAL A 276 -95.09 -36.16 -24.12
C VAL A 276 -93.59 -36.40 -23.96
N ASP A 277 -92.92 -36.86 -25.02
CA ASP A 277 -91.47 -37.04 -25.05
C ASP A 277 -90.74 -35.68 -25.16
N PRO A 278 -89.90 -35.27 -24.17
CA PRO A 278 -89.26 -33.97 -24.17
C PRO A 278 -88.25 -33.75 -25.31
N ALA A 279 -87.65 -34.81 -25.86
CA ALA A 279 -86.72 -34.69 -27.00
C ALA A 279 -87.39 -34.20 -28.29
N LYS A 280 -88.73 -34.31 -28.38
CA LYS A 280 -89.49 -33.78 -29.53
C LYS A 280 -89.68 -32.26 -29.49
N PHE A 281 -89.49 -31.63 -28.33
CA PHE A 281 -89.76 -30.21 -28.10
C PHE A 281 -88.50 -29.40 -27.81
N ILE A 282 -87.44 -30.06 -27.34
CA ILE A 282 -86.15 -29.44 -27.06
C ILE A 282 -85.09 -30.18 -27.86
N SER A 283 -84.49 -29.48 -28.82
CA SER A 283 -83.36 -29.99 -29.63
C SER A 283 -82.13 -30.24 -28.76
N GLY A 284 -81.44 -31.35 -29.01
CA GLY A 284 -80.21 -31.73 -28.30
C GLY A 284 -80.41 -32.59 -27.05
N LEU A 285 -81.65 -32.97 -26.71
CA LEU A 285 -81.93 -33.91 -25.62
C LEU A 285 -81.96 -35.36 -26.12
N GLN A 286 -81.38 -36.27 -25.35
CA GLN A 286 -81.55 -37.71 -25.53
C GLN A 286 -82.53 -38.23 -24.48
N THR A 287 -83.61 -38.91 -24.89
CA THR A 287 -84.64 -39.43 -23.98
C THR A 287 -84.81 -40.94 -24.10
N GLU A 288 -84.95 -41.62 -22.97
CA GLU A 288 -85.23 -43.06 -22.89
C GLU A 288 -86.50 -43.28 -22.06
N LEU A 289 -87.47 -44.03 -22.60
CA LEU A 289 -88.75 -44.31 -21.92
C LEU A 289 -88.56 -45.43 -20.89
N GLN A 290 -88.91 -45.14 -19.63
CA GLN A 290 -88.83 -46.09 -18.52
C GLN A 290 -90.13 -46.90 -18.37
N PRO A 291 -90.08 -48.07 -17.69
CA PRO A 291 -91.24 -48.97 -17.53
C PRO A 291 -92.45 -48.35 -16.81
N ASP A 292 -92.25 -47.29 -16.03
CA ASP A 292 -93.29 -46.55 -15.30
C ASP A 292 -93.90 -45.39 -16.10
N LEU A 293 -93.61 -45.33 -17.40
CA LEU A 293 -94.01 -44.26 -18.32
C LEU A 293 -93.43 -42.88 -17.95
N SER A 294 -92.30 -42.86 -17.24
CA SER A 294 -91.42 -41.68 -17.16
C SER A 294 -90.38 -41.70 -18.29
N TYR A 295 -89.81 -40.55 -18.60
CA TYR A 295 -88.65 -40.41 -19.49
C TYR A 295 -87.39 -40.09 -18.67
N LEU A 296 -86.31 -40.84 -18.89
CA LEU A 296 -84.94 -40.46 -18.54
C LEU A 296 -84.44 -39.48 -19.60
N VAL A 297 -84.13 -38.26 -19.21
CA VAL A 297 -83.66 -37.18 -20.08
C VAL A 297 -82.18 -36.96 -19.81
N THR A 298 -81.36 -37.12 -20.83
CA THR A 298 -79.92 -36.84 -20.78
C THR A 298 -79.64 -35.57 -21.57
N VAL A 299 -79.14 -34.56 -20.88
CA VAL A 299 -78.61 -33.31 -21.41
C VAL A 299 -77.10 -33.49 -21.57
N GLY A 300 -76.64 -33.62 -22.82
CA GLY A 300 -75.22 -33.73 -23.14
C GLY A 300 -74.47 -32.40 -23.03
N PRO A 301 -73.13 -32.42 -22.91
CA PRO A 301 -72.33 -31.21 -23.12
C PRO A 301 -72.59 -30.68 -24.54
N PRO A 302 -72.66 -29.35 -24.75
CA PRO A 302 -72.96 -28.78 -26.06
C PRO A 302 -71.91 -29.23 -27.09
N GLU A 303 -72.35 -29.86 -28.18
CA GLU A 303 -71.49 -30.17 -29.32
C GLU A 303 -71.16 -28.87 -30.10
N GLU A 304 -69.98 -28.76 -30.71
CA GLU A 304 -69.53 -27.53 -31.42
C GLU A 304 -70.52 -27.04 -32.50
N SER A 305 -71.39 -27.92 -33.02
CA SER A 305 -72.46 -27.58 -33.96
C SER A 305 -73.63 -26.81 -33.35
N ASP A 306 -73.90 -26.96 -32.05
CA ASP A 306 -75.03 -26.30 -31.36
C ASP A 306 -74.71 -24.85 -30.96
N GLN A 307 -73.44 -24.47 -30.98
CA GLN A 307 -73.01 -23.08 -30.77
C GLN A 307 -73.26 -22.20 -32.01
N ILE A 308 -73.27 -22.78 -33.21
CA ILE A 308 -73.45 -22.05 -34.47
C ILE A 308 -74.91 -21.61 -34.66
N ALA A 309 -75.88 -22.40 -34.19
CA ALA A 309 -77.31 -22.10 -34.33
C ALA A 309 -77.81 -20.96 -33.41
N LEU A 310 -77.05 -20.61 -32.36
CA LEU A 310 -77.37 -19.49 -31.47
C LEU A 310 -76.75 -18.17 -31.92
N ASP A 311 -75.64 -18.20 -32.65
CA ASP A 311 -74.96 -16.99 -33.16
C ASP A 311 -75.74 -16.32 -34.32
N GLU A 312 -76.54 -17.08 -35.07
CA GLU A 312 -77.44 -16.53 -36.10
C GLU A 312 -78.74 -15.90 -35.53
N GLY A 313 -79.08 -16.18 -34.27
CA GLY A 313 -80.27 -15.65 -33.59
C GLY A 313 -80.04 -14.35 -32.80
N SER A 314 -78.78 -13.94 -32.63
CA SER A 314 -78.38 -12.77 -31.83
C SER A 314 -77.92 -11.55 -32.67
N GLN A 315 -78.17 -11.56 -33.99
CA GLN A 315 -77.98 -10.39 -34.87
C GLN A 315 -79.30 -9.76 -35.36
N GLN A 316 -80.36 -9.77 -34.55
CA GLN A 316 -81.51 -8.86 -34.70
C GLN A 316 -81.83 -8.15 -33.38
#